data_AF-A0A1G8LY08-F1
#
_entry.id   AF-A0A1G8LY08-F1
#
_cell.length_a   1.000
_cell.length_b   1.000
_cell.length_c   1.000
_cell.angle_alpha   90.00
_cell.angle_beta   90.00
_cell.angle_gamma   90.00
#
_symmetry.space_group_name_H-M   'P 1'
#
loop_
_entity.id
_entity.type
_entity.pdbx_description
1 polymer ?
#
loop_
_entity_poly.entity_id
_entity_poly.type
_entity_poly.pdbx_seq_one_letter_code
_entity_poly.pdbx_strand_id
1 'polypeptide(L)'
;MKDYNRKLAKEDNHFLVAGEFNDESALSSFQKIVLPDDEAYAANCLRINDRIIMPKGFPKTYRQIRALGYPIIEVETSEFRKNEGSLTCLSLRF
;
A
#
# COMPACT_ATOMS: atom_id res chain seq x y z
N MET A 1 22.55 -13.21 24.85
CA MET A 1 21.29 -12.44 24.84
C MET A 1 21.15 -11.88 23.44
N LYS A 2 20.12 -12.27 22.69
CA LYS A 2 20.03 -12.04 21.23
C LYS A 2 19.97 -10.55 20.90
N ASP A 3 20.78 -10.13 19.92
CA ASP A 3 20.79 -8.79 19.35
C ASP A 3 19.40 -8.35 18.89
N TYR A 4 18.79 -7.50 19.71
CA TYR A 4 17.51 -6.83 19.45
C TYR A 4 17.69 -5.55 18.59
N ASN A 5 18.89 -5.37 18.02
CA ASN A 5 19.26 -4.18 17.29
C ASN A 5 18.88 -4.31 15.81
N ARG A 6 17.78 -3.64 15.46
CA ARG A 6 17.69 -2.84 14.24
C ARG A 6 17.84 -3.63 12.93
N LYS A 7 16.78 -4.38 12.57
CA LYS A 7 16.42 -4.43 11.13
C LYS A 7 16.05 -3.00 10.76
N LEU A 8 17.03 -2.23 10.28
CA LEU A 8 16.81 -0.95 9.61
C LEU A 8 15.67 -1.20 8.62
N ALA A 9 14.62 -0.38 8.69
CA ALA A 9 13.54 -0.42 7.70
C ALA A 9 14.23 -0.40 6.33
N LYS A 10 14.05 -1.47 5.56
CA LYS A 10 14.58 -1.58 4.21
C LYS A 10 14.18 -0.28 3.50
N GLU A 11 15.15 0.47 2.95
CA GLU A 11 14.82 1.63 2.13
C GLU A 11 13.89 1.13 1.04
N ASP A 12 12.66 1.60 1.11
CA ASP A 12 11.57 1.09 0.31
C ASP A 12 11.07 2.27 -0.51
N ASN A 13 11.41 2.22 -1.80
CA ASN A 13 11.17 3.32 -2.73
C ASN A 13 9.94 3.05 -3.61
N HIS A 14 9.08 2.11 -3.23
CA HIS A 14 7.88 1.81 -3.98
C HIS A 14 6.75 2.80 -3.65
N PHE A 15 6.04 3.25 -4.67
CA PHE A 15 4.89 4.15 -4.51
C PHE A 15 3.70 3.59 -5.29
N LEU A 16 2.57 3.41 -4.61
CA LEU A 16 1.32 3.01 -5.26
C LEU A 16 0.72 4.24 -5.96
N VAL A 17 0.51 4.16 -7.28
CA VAL A 17 -0.08 5.24 -8.07
C VAL A 17 -1.29 4.73 -8.85
N ALA A 18 -2.32 5.56 -8.96
CA ALA A 18 -3.52 5.28 -9.75
C ALA A 18 -3.92 6.53 -10.52
N GLY A 19 -4.54 6.36 -11.69
CA GLY A 19 -5.02 7.47 -12.52
C GLY A 19 -3.92 8.49 -12.86
N GLU A 20 -4.24 9.77 -12.71
CA GLU A 20 -3.38 10.90 -13.09
C GLU A 20 -2.02 10.92 -12.36
N PHE A 21 -1.93 10.31 -11.17
CA PHE A 21 -0.68 10.25 -10.40
C PHE A 21 0.40 9.37 -11.05
N ASN A 22 0.05 8.55 -12.04
CA ASN A 22 1.03 7.78 -12.80
C ASN A 22 2.05 8.70 -13.50
N ASP A 23 1.59 9.83 -14.04
CA ASP A 23 2.41 10.75 -14.82
C ASP A 23 2.97 11.91 -13.98
N GLU A 24 2.72 11.90 -12.67
CA GLU A 24 3.18 12.95 -11.77
C GLU A 24 4.71 12.97 -11.69
N SER A 25 5.28 14.13 -12.06
CA SER A 25 6.71 14.40 -12.13
C SER A 25 7.37 14.35 -10.75
N ALA A 26 6.67 14.79 -9.70
CA ALA A 26 7.16 14.73 -8.33
C ALA A 26 7.38 13.29 -7.84
N LEU A 27 6.73 12.31 -8.48
CA LEU A 27 6.86 10.89 -8.15
C LEU A 27 7.88 10.15 -9.04
N SER A 28 8.60 10.85 -9.92
CA SER A 28 9.53 10.23 -10.90
C SER A 28 10.71 9.49 -10.29
N SER A 29 11.14 9.84 -9.07
CA SER A 29 12.23 9.16 -8.36
C SER A 29 11.81 7.84 -7.68
N PHE A 30 10.52 7.54 -7.62
CA PHE A 30 9.99 6.35 -6.96
C PHE A 30 9.80 5.19 -7.95
N GLN A 31 9.91 3.97 -7.43
CA GLN A 31 9.49 2.75 -8.13
C GLN A 31 7.97 2.66 -8.10
N LYS A 32 7.31 3.15 -9.15
CA LYS A 32 5.85 3.21 -9.22
C LYS A 32 5.26 1.81 -9.39
N ILE A 33 4.31 1.45 -8.52
CA ILE A 33 3.39 0.33 -8.69
C ILE A 33 2.10 0.96 -9.21
N VAL A 34 1.87 0.82 -10.51
CA VAL A 34 0.70 1.39 -11.19
C VAL A 34 -0.49 0.45 -11.00
N LEU A 35 -1.52 0.95 -10.32
CA LEU A 35 -2.75 0.22 -10.09
C LEU A 35 -3.64 0.33 -11.33
N PRO A 36 -4.35 -0.75 -11.70
CA PRO A 36 -5.33 -0.69 -12.76
C PRO A 36 -6.54 0.15 -12.31
N ASP A 37 -7.18 0.84 -13.26
CA ASP A 37 -8.27 1.79 -12.96
C ASP A 37 -9.43 1.13 -12.18
N ASP A 38 -9.73 -0.13 -12.47
CA ASP A 38 -10.77 -0.89 -11.78
C ASP A 38 -10.43 -1.27 -10.33
N GLU A 39 -9.18 -1.10 -9.92
CA GLU A 39 -8.70 -1.31 -8.55
C GLU A 39 -8.09 -0.05 -7.91
N ALA A 40 -8.34 1.15 -8.44
CA ALA A 40 -7.75 2.40 -7.94
C ALA A 40 -7.95 2.62 -6.43
N TYR A 41 -9.08 2.17 -5.86
CA TYR A 41 -9.35 2.26 -4.41
C TYR A 41 -8.31 1.51 -3.56
N ALA A 42 -7.65 0.48 -4.11
CA ALA A 42 -6.58 -0.26 -3.44
C ALA A 42 -5.32 0.57 -3.17
N ALA A 43 -5.19 1.77 -3.76
CA ALA A 43 -4.11 2.70 -3.43
C ALA A 43 -4.12 3.07 -1.93
N ASN A 44 -5.25 2.93 -1.24
CA ASN A 44 -5.42 3.12 0.20
C ASN A 44 -4.80 1.99 1.06
N CYS A 45 -3.63 1.49 0.67
CA CYS A 45 -2.84 0.58 1.49
C CYS A 45 -2.09 1.32 2.58
N LEU A 46 -1.81 0.62 3.68
CA LEU A 46 -0.92 1.08 4.75
C LEU A 46 0.31 0.21 4.84
N ARG A 47 1.48 0.82 4.92
CA ARG A 47 2.68 0.13 5.37
C ARG A 47 2.85 0.32 6.87
N ILE A 48 2.85 -0.78 7.62
CA ILE A 48 3.15 -0.80 9.05
C ILE A 48 4.32 -1.75 9.26
N ASN A 49 5.48 -1.19 9.63
CA ASN A 49 6.75 -1.90 9.72
C ASN A 49 7.08 -2.64 8.40
N ASP A 50 7.12 -3.97 8.44
CA ASP A 50 7.44 -4.85 7.32
C ASP A 50 6.19 -5.41 6.61
N ARG A 51 4.99 -4.92 6.94
CA ARG A 51 3.72 -5.45 6.39
C ARG A 51 2.91 -4.39 5.68
N ILE A 52 2.16 -4.82 4.67
CA ILE A 52 1.15 -4.03 3.97
C ILE A 52 -0.23 -4.46 4.47
N ILE A 53 -1.02 -3.50 4.94
CA ILE A 53 -2.45 -3.67 5.21
C ILE A 53 -3.19 -3.11 4.01
N MET A 54 -4.02 -3.92 3.37
CA MET A 54 -4.64 -3.63 2.09
C MET A 54 -6.15 -3.84 2.17
N PRO A 55 -6.98 -3.01 1.51
CA PRO A 55 -8.40 -3.31 1.35
C PRO A 55 -8.59 -4.66 0.65
N LYS A 56 -9.53 -5.48 1.13
CA LYS A 56 -9.82 -6.79 0.53
C LYS A 56 -10.55 -6.62 -0.81
N GLY A 57 -10.32 -7.56 -1.73
CA GLY A 57 -11.09 -7.67 -2.98
C GLY A 57 -10.45 -7.04 -4.21
N PHE A 58 -9.15 -6.72 -4.15
CA PHE A 58 -8.38 -6.11 -5.25
C PHE A 58 -7.23 -7.05 -5.67
N PRO A 59 -7.53 -8.16 -6.38
CA PRO A 59 -6.59 -9.24 -6.64
C PRO A 59 -5.41 -8.86 -7.56
N LYS A 60 -5.56 -7.89 -8.48
CA LYS A 60 -4.45 -7.47 -9.35
C LYS A 60 -3.39 -6.73 -8.54
N THR A 61 -3.82 -5.77 -7.73
CA THR A 61 -2.98 -4.99 -6.81
C THR A 61 -2.33 -5.91 -5.77
N TYR A 62 -3.09 -6.87 -5.22
CA TYR A 62 -2.56 -7.86 -4.29
C TYR A 62 -1.38 -8.61 -4.90
N ARG A 63 -1.54 -9.12 -6.13
CA ARG A 63 -0.47 -9.86 -6.84
C ARG A 63 0.75 -8.99 -7.10
N GLN A 64 0.58 -7.74 -7.52
CA GLN A 64 1.69 -6.81 -7.73
C GLN A 64 2.50 -6.60 -6.44
N ILE A 65 1.82 -6.29 -5.33
CA ILE A 65 2.46 -6.07 -4.03
C ILE A 65 3.11 -7.38 -3.51
N ARG A 66 2.46 -8.53 -3.66
CA ARG A 66 3.03 -9.83 -3.26
C ARG A 66 4.27 -10.19 -4.06
N ALA A 67 4.31 -9.90 -5.36
CA ALA A 67 5.45 -10.20 -6.21
C ALA A 67 6.73 -9.46 -5.78
N LEU A 68 6.58 -8.30 -5.13
CA LEU A 68 7.68 -7.54 -4.54
C LEU A 68 8.15 -8.08 -3.17
N GLY A 69 7.49 -9.13 -2.66
CA GLY A 69 7.88 -9.81 -1.42
C GLY A 69 7.25 -9.24 -0.15
N TYR A 70 6.28 -8.32 -0.26
CA TYR A 70 5.59 -7.79 0.91
C TYR A 70 4.65 -8.82 1.56
N PRO A 71 4.75 -9.04 2.88
CA PRO A 71 3.66 -9.61 3.66
C PRO A 71 2.41 -8.73 3.56
N ILE A 72 1.28 -9.29 3.15
CA ILE A 72 0.01 -8.56 3.03
C ILE A 72 -1.00 -9.10 4.04
N ILE A 73 -1.73 -8.19 4.67
CA ILE A 73 -2.94 -8.46 5.46
C ILE A 73 -4.10 -7.76 4.73
N GLU A 74 -5.05 -8.54 4.23
CA GLU A 74 -6.28 -8.00 3.65
C GLU A 74 -7.31 -7.70 4.75
N VAL A 75 -7.96 -6.55 4.65
CA VAL A 75 -8.98 -6.10 5.61
C VAL A 75 -10.25 -5.75 4.84
N GLU A 76 -11.40 -6.22 5.34
CA GLU A 76 -12.69 -5.85 4.78
C GLU A 76 -13.00 -4.38 5.09
N THR A 77 -13.17 -3.56 4.05
CA THR A 77 -13.45 -2.13 4.18
C THR A 77 -14.62 -1.66 3.32
N SER A 78 -15.44 -2.58 2.79
CA SER A 78 -16.59 -2.25 1.93
C SER A 78 -17.54 -1.23 2.55
N GLU A 79 -17.79 -1.32 3.86
CA GLU A 79 -18.71 -0.42 4.56
C GLU A 79 -18.14 1.00 4.71
N PHE A 80 -16.83 1.13 4.96
CA PHE A 80 -16.18 2.44 5.02
C PHE A 80 -16.10 3.08 3.63
N ARG A 81 -15.87 2.28 2.59
CA ARG A 81 -15.84 2.75 1.19
C ARG A 81 -17.13 3.46 0.76
N LYS A 82 -18.29 3.06 1.29
CA LYS A 82 -19.58 3.71 0.99
C LYS A 82 -19.60 5.21 1.34
N ASN A 83 -18.81 5.61 2.35
CA ASN A 83 -18.67 6.99 2.79
C ASN A 83 -17.25 7.53 2.52
N GLU A 84 -16.62 7.07 1.44
CA GLU A 84 -15.27 7.49 1.01
C GLU A 84 -14.15 7.23 2.04
N GLY A 85 -14.43 6.45 3.09
CA GLY A 85 -13.46 6.06 4.10
C GLY A 85 -12.52 4.96 3.61
N SER A 86 -11.30 4.94 4.14
CA SER A 86 -10.30 3.91 3.84
C SER A 86 -9.38 3.66 5.05
N LEU A 87 -8.50 2.65 4.96
CA LEU A 87 -7.55 2.32 6.03
C LEU A 87 -6.69 3.52 6.45
N THR A 88 -6.32 4.37 5.48
CA THR A 88 -5.49 5.55 5.73
C THR A 88 -6.20 6.59 6.59
N CYS A 89 -7.51 6.75 6.44
CA CYS A 89 -8.37 7.64 7.23
C CYS A 89 -8.62 7.13 8.65
N LEU A 90 -8.58 5.81 8.85
CA LEU A 90 -8.97 5.15 10.11
C LEU A 90 -7.82 4.99 11.11
N SER A 91 -6.68 5.65 10.90
CA SER A 91 -5.53 5.49 11.78
C SER A 91 -4.62 6.72 11.82
N LEU A 92 -4.07 6.96 13.01
CA LEU A 92 -2.91 7.83 13.21
C LEU A 92 -1.70 6.92 13.44
N ARG A 93 -0.60 7.19 12.73
CA ARG A 93 0.61 6.36 12.72
C ARG A 93 1.82 7.27 12.88
N PHE A 94 2.81 6.87 13.67
CA PHE A 94 4.01 7.62 14.01
C PHE A 94 5.24 6.71 13.99
#